data_AF-A0A925VPR9-F1
#
_entry.id   AF-A0A925VPR9-F1
#
_cell.length_a   1.000
_cell.length_b   1.000
_cell.length_c   1.000
_cell.angle_alpha   90.00
_cell.angle_beta   90.00
_cell.angle_gamma   90.00
#
_symmetry.space_group_name_H-M   'P 1'
#
loop_
_entity.id
_entity.type
_entity.pdbx_description
1 polymer ?
#
loop_
_entity_poly.entity_id
_entity_poly.type
_entity_poly.pdbx_seq_one_letter_code
_entity_poly.pdbx_strand_id
1 'polypeptide(L)'
;MSRILLLALGLTTVLSSGCSQAQNDIANEPTDPAAAEKPGKKKGRKNKKGDKELTAGLQVVGELQGGVPESSGLAHGVRPGTFFTHGDAGTTPVLYLINEQGELLGQRELPVPNIDWESLADDGQGTIYVTDTGNNANARQDLAIYRLNPDQPEKAGKISFRYADQRAFPPAKDERNFDCEASLWHAGQVYLFTKDRARRSTSKVYTVSDQPGSHTAQLLTGLAIEGEVTGADLSPDGRHLALLGQEKLYLYEGNDLAGALKAPLKTVSLKGAGQTEGILFLSNNTLLISTEQGVLYRYVMR
;
A
#
# COMPACT_ATOMS: atom_id res chain seq x y z
N MET A 1 -32.44 58.83 24.89
CA MET A 1 -33.37 57.88 25.56
C MET A 1 -32.63 56.54 25.58
N SER A 2 -32.15 56.02 26.73
CA SER A 2 -32.84 54.98 27.52
C SER A 2 -33.51 53.91 26.63
N ARG A 3 -33.23 52.60 26.62
CA ARG A 3 -32.62 51.62 27.55
C ARG A 3 -32.13 50.40 26.70
N ILE A 4 -31.46 49.33 27.16
CA ILE A 4 -31.02 48.85 28.49
C ILE A 4 -29.69 48.06 28.35
N LEU A 5 -29.03 47.67 29.45
CA LEU A 5 -27.90 46.73 29.49
C LEU A 5 -28.39 45.37 30.04
N LEU A 6 -28.07 44.24 29.40
CA LEU A 6 -28.22 42.91 30.02
C LEU A 6 -26.93 42.11 29.88
N LEU A 7 -26.36 41.69 31.01
CA LEU A 7 -25.17 40.88 31.13
C LEU A 7 -25.61 39.42 31.35
N ALA A 8 -25.05 38.46 30.60
CA ALA A 8 -25.28 37.04 30.81
C ALA A 8 -23.94 36.32 31.01
N LEU A 9 -23.70 35.84 32.23
CA LEU A 9 -22.59 34.95 32.58
C LEU A 9 -23.07 33.50 32.40
N GLY A 10 -22.27 32.62 31.79
CA GLY A 10 -22.73 31.28 31.41
C GLY A 10 -21.62 30.26 31.09
N LEU A 11 -20.78 29.98 32.09
CA LEU A 11 -20.03 28.74 32.33
C LEU A 11 -19.60 27.86 31.13
N THR A 12 -18.29 27.82 30.86
CA THR A 12 -17.64 26.83 30.00
C THR A 12 -17.64 25.43 30.63
N THR A 13 -18.14 24.43 29.91
CA THR A 13 -17.96 23.01 30.23
C THR A 13 -16.98 22.35 29.27
N VAL A 14 -15.83 21.91 29.79
CA VAL A 14 -14.90 21.02 29.10
C VAL A 14 -15.31 19.59 29.41
N LEU A 15 -15.64 18.79 28.39
CA LEU A 15 -15.82 17.35 28.52
C LEU A 15 -14.60 16.65 27.92
N SER A 16 -13.74 16.15 28.80
CA SER A 16 -12.60 15.30 28.44
C SER A 16 -13.06 13.86 28.22
N SER A 17 -12.42 13.18 27.27
CA SER A 17 -12.68 11.79 26.90
C SER A 17 -12.35 10.83 28.03
N GLY A 18 -13.32 10.05 28.49
CA GLY A 18 -13.10 9.00 29.48
C GLY A 18 -12.62 7.69 28.86
N CYS A 19 -11.32 7.41 28.92
CA CYS A 19 -10.82 6.03 28.80
C CYS A 19 -11.11 5.28 30.10
N SER A 20 -11.84 4.17 30.03
CA SER A 20 -12.05 3.28 31.18
C SER A 20 -10.87 2.32 31.32
N GLN A 21 -10.21 2.32 32.48
CA GLN A 21 -9.25 1.28 32.87
C GLN A 21 -9.96 0.11 33.56
N ALA A 22 -9.53 -1.11 33.26
CA ALA A 22 -9.79 -2.26 34.11
C ALA A 22 -8.69 -2.39 35.17
N GLN A 23 -9.09 -2.54 36.43
CA GLN A 23 -8.19 -2.77 37.57
C GLN A 23 -7.76 -4.23 37.63
N ASN A 24 -6.59 -4.50 38.21
CA ASN A 24 -6.39 -5.59 39.18
C ASN A 24 -5.16 -5.29 40.06
N ASP A 25 -5.21 -5.74 41.30
CA ASP A 25 -4.43 -5.21 42.43
C ASP A 25 -3.01 -5.78 42.59
N ILE A 26 -2.20 -5.09 43.42
CA ILE A 26 -0.85 -5.48 43.85
C ILE A 26 -0.80 -5.63 45.38
N ALA A 27 -0.24 -6.76 45.87
CA ALA A 27 0.46 -6.94 47.14
C ALA A 27 0.94 -8.42 47.25
N ASN A 28 2.07 -8.82 47.85
CA ASN A 28 3.28 -8.15 48.37
C ASN A 28 4.43 -9.19 48.40
N GLU A 29 5.69 -8.73 48.40
CA GLU A 29 6.94 -9.51 48.58
C GLU A 29 7.29 -9.77 50.07
N PRO A 30 8.41 -10.42 50.45
CA PRO A 30 9.10 -11.60 49.90
C PRO A 30 9.54 -12.62 51.00
N THR A 31 10.17 -13.75 50.64
CA THR A 31 11.29 -14.38 51.39
C THR A 31 11.93 -15.53 50.61
N ASP A 32 13.26 -15.64 50.71
CA ASP A 32 14.11 -16.76 50.24
C ASP A 32 14.83 -17.31 51.51
N PRO A 33 15.27 -18.59 51.63
CA PRO A 33 16.40 -19.08 50.81
C PRO A 33 16.45 -20.60 50.49
N ALA A 34 17.42 -20.92 49.61
CA ALA A 34 18.39 -22.05 49.70
C ALA A 34 18.34 -23.20 48.66
N ALA A 35 19.34 -23.15 47.77
CA ALA A 35 20.22 -24.25 47.32
C ALA A 35 19.65 -25.52 46.65
N ALA A 36 19.97 -25.68 45.35
CA ALA A 36 20.73 -26.85 44.84
C ALA A 36 21.14 -26.66 43.35
N GLU A 37 22.44 -26.74 43.04
CA GLU A 37 22.91 -26.92 41.66
C GLU A 37 22.77 -28.38 41.19
N LYS A 38 22.25 -28.61 39.97
CA LYS A 38 22.61 -29.76 39.13
C LYS A 38 22.65 -29.39 37.63
N PRO A 39 23.58 -29.95 36.84
CA PRO A 39 23.86 -29.43 35.49
C PRO A 39 23.11 -30.14 34.37
N GLY A 40 22.94 -29.42 33.25
CA GLY A 40 23.01 -30.00 31.91
C GLY A 40 21.71 -30.33 31.19
N LYS A 41 21.29 -29.44 30.28
CA LYS A 41 21.10 -29.74 28.84
C LYS A 41 20.74 -28.47 28.06
N LYS A 42 21.71 -27.90 27.31
CA LYS A 42 21.41 -26.96 26.22
C LYS A 42 20.63 -27.72 25.13
N LYS A 43 19.30 -27.72 25.20
CA LYS A 43 18.46 -28.07 24.04
C LYS A 43 18.60 -26.94 23.03
N GLY A 44 19.50 -27.11 22.06
CA GLY A 44 19.51 -26.25 20.88
C GLY A 44 18.13 -26.28 20.22
N ARG A 45 17.43 -25.15 20.18
CA ARG A 45 16.26 -24.97 19.33
C ARG A 45 16.74 -25.11 17.88
N LYS A 46 16.56 -26.30 17.30
CA LYS A 46 16.66 -26.47 15.85
C LYS A 46 15.55 -25.63 15.24
N ASN A 47 15.91 -24.47 14.66
CA ASN A 47 15.04 -23.78 13.73
C ASN A 47 14.80 -24.71 12.56
N LYS A 48 13.65 -25.40 12.56
CA LYS A 48 13.05 -25.92 11.33
C LYS A 48 12.49 -24.72 10.56
N LYS A 49 13.36 -23.94 9.92
CA LYS A 49 12.99 -23.38 8.61
C LYS A 49 12.80 -24.61 7.73
N GLY A 50 11.54 -25.01 7.54
CA GLY A 50 11.22 -25.89 6.43
C GLY A 50 11.31 -25.01 5.20
N ASP A 51 12.26 -25.31 4.31
CA ASP A 51 12.36 -24.64 3.03
C ASP A 51 11.08 -24.96 2.25
N LYS A 52 10.10 -24.05 2.35
CA LYS A 52 8.93 -24.07 1.46
C LYS A 52 9.48 -23.81 0.07
N GLU A 53 9.38 -24.81 -0.79
CA GLU A 53 9.70 -24.66 -2.21
C GLU A 53 8.80 -23.55 -2.79
N LEU A 54 9.42 -22.43 -3.14
CA LEU A 54 8.74 -21.28 -3.74
C LEU A 54 8.40 -21.60 -5.19
N THR A 55 7.42 -20.87 -5.75
CA THR A 55 7.05 -20.98 -7.15
C THR A 55 8.26 -20.78 -8.06
N ALA A 56 8.39 -21.61 -9.08
CA ALA A 56 9.47 -21.53 -10.06
C ALA A 56 9.53 -20.13 -10.71
N GLY A 57 10.67 -19.43 -10.52
CA GLY A 57 10.89 -18.04 -10.96
C GLY A 57 10.81 -17.01 -9.84
N LEU A 58 10.21 -17.34 -8.69
CA LEU A 58 10.16 -16.50 -7.49
C LEU A 58 11.36 -16.79 -6.57
N GLN A 59 12.09 -15.76 -6.17
CA GLN A 59 13.28 -15.85 -5.32
C GLN A 59 13.25 -14.75 -4.27
N VAL A 60 13.54 -15.08 -3.00
CA VAL A 60 13.82 -14.04 -1.98
C VAL A 60 15.15 -13.37 -2.33
N VAL A 61 15.16 -12.04 -2.40
CA VAL A 61 16.35 -11.22 -2.70
C VAL A 61 16.77 -10.30 -1.55
N GLY A 62 15.88 -10.03 -0.60
CA GLY A 62 16.13 -9.15 0.53
C GLY A 62 15.04 -9.18 1.60
N GLU A 63 15.25 -8.39 2.64
CA GLU A 63 14.29 -8.12 3.72
C GLU A 63 14.48 -6.66 4.15
N LEU A 64 13.39 -5.90 4.31
CA LEU A 64 13.44 -4.46 4.59
C LEU A 64 14.07 -4.19 5.96
N GLN A 65 15.09 -3.34 5.96
CA GLN A 65 15.85 -2.96 7.14
C GLN A 65 15.53 -1.52 7.56
N GLY A 66 15.98 -1.12 8.75
CA GLY A 66 15.84 0.27 9.22
C GLY A 66 14.43 0.68 9.65
N GLY A 67 13.50 -0.28 9.79
CA GLY A 67 12.19 -0.04 10.39
C GLY A 67 11.17 0.61 9.46
N VAL A 68 11.16 0.24 8.17
CA VAL A 68 10.02 0.53 7.27
C VAL A 68 8.78 -0.20 7.83
N PRO A 69 7.71 0.52 8.24
CA PRO A 69 6.52 -0.11 8.78
C PRO A 69 5.58 -0.50 7.64
N GLU A 70 5.29 -1.80 7.46
CA GLU A 70 4.22 -2.31 6.57
C GLU A 70 4.29 -1.71 5.13
N SER A 71 5.19 -2.27 4.30
CA SER A 71 5.46 -1.79 2.93
C SER A 71 4.30 -2.12 1.97
N SER A 72 3.55 -1.08 1.57
CA SER A 72 2.40 -1.23 0.66
C SER A 72 2.72 -0.96 -0.84
N GLY A 73 3.72 -0.13 -1.17
CA GLY A 73 4.00 0.28 -2.56
C GLY A 73 5.48 0.28 -2.95
N LEU A 74 5.78 0.17 -4.26
CA LEU A 74 7.13 0.25 -4.82
C LEU A 74 7.18 1.20 -6.04
N ALA A 75 8.27 1.96 -6.18
CA ALA A 75 8.58 2.78 -7.36
C ALA A 75 10.09 2.86 -7.61
N HIS A 76 10.50 3.25 -8.82
CA HIS A 76 11.91 3.44 -9.13
C HIS A 76 12.56 4.55 -8.29
N GLY A 77 13.72 4.25 -7.72
CA GLY A 77 14.54 5.19 -6.98
C GLY A 77 15.35 6.11 -7.89
N VAL A 78 15.94 7.16 -7.31
CA VAL A 78 16.77 8.16 -8.01
C VAL A 78 18.04 7.59 -8.69
N ARG A 79 18.38 6.32 -8.47
CA ARG A 79 19.51 5.61 -9.11
C ARG A 79 19.09 4.18 -9.49
N PRO A 80 19.65 3.60 -10.56
CA PRO A 80 19.44 2.19 -10.90
C PRO A 80 19.77 1.26 -9.72
N GLY A 81 18.91 0.25 -9.49
CA GLY A 81 19.03 -0.67 -8.35
C GLY A 81 18.63 -0.09 -6.99
N THR A 82 18.01 1.10 -6.97
CA THR A 82 17.35 1.67 -5.78
C THR A 82 15.87 1.86 -6.04
N PHE A 83 15.07 1.78 -4.97
CA PHE A 83 13.61 1.80 -5.03
C PHE A 83 13.05 2.66 -3.90
N PHE A 84 11.89 3.26 -4.11
CA PHE A 84 11.12 3.86 -3.03
C PHE A 84 10.01 2.92 -2.57
N THR A 85 9.75 2.89 -1.27
CA THR A 85 8.54 2.37 -0.62
C THR A 85 8.02 3.41 0.36
N HIS A 86 6.75 3.38 0.72
CA HIS A 86 6.22 4.01 1.93
C HIS A 86 5.86 2.92 2.95
N GLY A 87 5.36 3.35 4.11
CA GLY A 87 4.58 2.50 5.01
C GLY A 87 3.09 2.77 4.88
N ASP A 88 2.30 1.88 5.48
CA ASP A 88 0.84 1.87 5.43
C ASP A 88 0.16 3.07 6.15
N ALA A 89 -1.17 3.04 6.22
CA ALA A 89 -2.08 4.02 6.83
C ALA A 89 -1.58 4.65 8.14
N GLY A 90 -1.64 5.98 8.21
CA GLY A 90 -1.33 6.73 9.45
C GLY A 90 0.13 6.69 9.91
N THR A 91 1.04 6.09 9.14
CA THR A 91 2.49 6.21 9.37
C THR A 91 2.99 7.62 9.00
N THR A 92 4.21 7.98 9.40
CA THR A 92 4.82 9.26 8.99
C THR A 92 4.91 9.34 7.45
N PRO A 93 4.53 10.46 6.80
CA PRO A 93 4.50 10.56 5.34
C PRO A 93 5.91 10.61 4.75
N VAL A 94 6.52 9.44 4.60
CA VAL A 94 7.94 9.26 4.25
C VAL A 94 8.06 8.25 3.10
N LEU A 95 8.81 8.62 2.06
CA LEU A 95 9.37 7.66 1.12
C LEU A 95 10.71 7.15 1.64
N TYR A 96 10.83 5.86 1.84
CA TYR A 96 12.05 5.15 2.22
C TYR A 96 12.77 4.70 0.94
N LEU A 97 13.99 5.18 0.73
CA LEU A 97 14.84 4.76 -0.37
C LEU A 97 15.62 3.51 0.05
N ILE A 98 15.44 2.40 -0.66
CA ILE A 98 16.06 1.10 -0.39
C ILE A 98 16.87 0.60 -1.59
N ASN A 99 17.71 -0.42 -1.40
CA ASN A 99 18.19 -1.27 -2.50
C ASN A 99 17.41 -2.60 -2.56
N GLU A 100 17.74 -3.45 -3.53
CA GLU A 100 17.09 -4.76 -3.73
C GLU A 100 17.29 -5.74 -2.56
N GLN A 101 18.31 -5.53 -1.72
CA GLN A 101 18.55 -6.33 -0.51
C GLN A 101 17.70 -5.85 0.68
N GLY A 102 16.98 -4.73 0.52
CA GLY A 102 16.17 -4.10 1.56
C GLY A 102 16.95 -3.18 2.50
N GLU A 103 18.21 -2.86 2.19
CA GLU A 103 19.00 -1.92 2.98
C GLU A 103 18.46 -0.50 2.83
N LEU A 104 18.18 0.18 3.95
CA LEU A 104 17.72 1.57 3.96
C LEU A 104 18.87 2.52 3.59
N LEU A 105 18.76 3.14 2.42
CA LEU A 105 19.73 4.09 1.86
C LEU A 105 19.41 5.55 2.22
N GLY A 106 18.18 5.84 2.61
CA GLY A 106 17.74 7.18 3.02
C GLY A 106 16.22 7.31 3.12
N GLN A 107 15.78 8.49 3.52
CA GLN A 107 14.36 8.83 3.65
C GLN A 107 14.07 10.17 2.95
N ARG A 108 12.80 10.40 2.61
CA ARG A 108 12.25 11.67 2.12
C ARG A 108 10.91 11.91 2.80
N GLU A 109 10.88 12.83 3.75
CA GLU A 109 9.62 13.32 4.32
C GLU A 109 8.87 14.16 3.28
N LEU A 110 7.57 13.93 3.15
CA LEU A 110 6.71 14.59 2.17
C LEU A 110 5.76 15.57 2.88
N PRO A 111 5.56 16.80 2.34
CA PRO A 111 4.69 17.81 2.95
C PRO A 111 3.19 17.57 2.63
N VAL A 112 2.78 16.30 2.65
CA VAL A 112 1.42 15.83 2.36
C VAL A 112 1.03 14.76 3.40
N PRO A 113 -0.23 14.69 3.84
CA PRO A 113 -0.63 13.72 4.86
C PRO A 113 -0.66 12.30 4.31
N ASN A 114 -0.31 11.33 5.16
CA ASN A 114 -0.71 9.93 5.00
C ASN A 114 -2.01 9.72 5.80
N ILE A 115 -3.15 9.74 5.10
CA ILE A 115 -4.44 9.32 5.68
C ILE A 115 -4.58 7.81 5.50
N ASP A 116 -4.49 7.33 4.25
CA ASP A 116 -4.58 5.92 3.89
C ASP A 116 -3.75 5.70 2.58
N TRP A 117 -2.42 5.74 2.69
CA TRP A 117 -1.49 5.55 1.55
C TRP A 117 -1.32 4.07 1.20
N GLU A 118 -1.63 3.72 -0.05
CA GLU A 118 -1.67 2.33 -0.49
C GLU A 118 -0.62 1.99 -1.55
N SER A 119 -0.42 2.87 -2.53
CA SER A 119 0.31 2.53 -3.77
C SER A 119 1.28 3.62 -4.20
N LEU A 120 2.30 3.19 -4.95
CA LEU A 120 3.21 4.06 -5.70
C LEU A 120 3.12 3.75 -7.19
N ALA A 121 3.30 4.78 -8.01
CA ALA A 121 3.64 4.66 -9.42
C ALA A 121 4.69 5.71 -9.80
N ASP A 122 5.44 5.50 -10.87
CA ASP A 122 6.39 6.49 -11.41
C ASP A 122 6.25 6.67 -12.93
N ASP A 123 6.69 7.82 -13.46
CA ASP A 123 6.63 8.17 -14.88
C ASP A 123 7.89 7.83 -15.69
N GLY A 124 8.83 7.07 -15.10
CA GLY A 124 10.17 6.81 -15.66
C GLY A 124 11.05 8.05 -15.80
N GLN A 125 10.59 9.24 -15.40
CA GLN A 125 11.26 10.54 -15.55
C GLN A 125 11.53 11.22 -14.19
N GLY A 126 11.24 10.52 -13.08
CA GLY A 126 11.51 10.96 -11.72
C GLY A 126 10.32 11.65 -11.02
N THR A 127 9.12 11.61 -11.60
CA THR A 127 7.89 11.93 -10.87
C THR A 127 7.33 10.66 -10.24
N ILE A 128 6.99 10.72 -8.96
CA ILE A 128 6.27 9.67 -8.23
C ILE A 128 4.84 10.14 -7.94
N TYR A 129 3.93 9.18 -8.00
CA TYR A 129 2.51 9.30 -7.67
C TYR A 129 2.24 8.43 -6.44
N VAL A 130 1.92 9.06 -5.32
CA VAL A 130 1.57 8.37 -4.06
C VAL A 130 0.06 8.39 -3.90
N THR A 131 -0.59 7.23 -3.75
CA THR A 131 -2.06 7.16 -3.71
C THR A 131 -2.60 7.14 -2.28
N ASP A 132 -3.21 8.24 -1.86
CA ASP A 132 -4.00 8.34 -0.62
C ASP A 132 -5.44 7.93 -0.93
N THR A 133 -5.62 6.62 -1.05
CA THR A 133 -6.79 5.99 -1.68
C THR A 133 -7.39 4.83 -0.90
N GLY A 134 -6.76 4.42 0.20
CA GLY A 134 -7.31 3.42 1.11
C GLY A 134 -8.69 3.83 1.61
N ASN A 135 -9.63 2.90 1.49
CA ASN A 135 -11.05 3.16 1.64
C ASN A 135 -11.83 1.86 1.92
N ASN A 136 -11.33 1.06 2.87
CA ASN A 136 -11.92 -0.18 3.36
C ASN A 136 -13.47 -0.13 3.52
N ALA A 137 -14.00 0.97 4.07
CA ALA A 137 -15.44 1.17 4.27
C ALA A 137 -16.21 1.60 3.01
N ASN A 138 -15.50 2.03 1.95
CA ASN A 138 -16.00 2.65 0.71
C ASN A 138 -16.74 3.98 0.96
N ALA A 139 -16.36 4.70 2.02
CA ALA A 139 -17.05 5.90 2.53
C ALA A 139 -16.26 7.21 2.37
N ARG A 140 -14.96 7.17 2.08
CA ARG A 140 -14.14 8.37 1.84
C ARG A 140 -14.58 9.13 0.59
N GLN A 141 -14.45 10.46 0.65
CA GLN A 141 -14.79 11.42 -0.42
C GLN A 141 -13.61 12.35 -0.77
N ASP A 142 -12.49 12.15 -0.08
CA ASP A 142 -11.28 12.99 -0.06
C ASP A 142 -10.07 12.32 -0.73
N LEU A 143 -10.31 11.21 -1.43
CA LEU A 143 -9.35 10.38 -2.16
C LEU A 143 -8.46 11.22 -3.07
N ALA A 144 -7.17 10.91 -3.07
CA ALA A 144 -6.19 11.71 -3.80
C ALA A 144 -4.96 10.93 -4.25
N ILE A 145 -4.26 11.54 -5.21
CA ILE A 145 -2.92 11.13 -5.60
C ILE A 145 -2.00 12.34 -5.42
N TYR A 146 -0.88 12.14 -4.73
CA TYR A 146 0.16 13.15 -4.56
C TYR A 146 1.23 12.97 -5.63
N ARG A 147 1.35 13.94 -6.52
CA ARG A 147 2.35 13.98 -7.60
C ARG A 147 3.54 14.82 -7.16
N LEU A 148 4.72 14.23 -7.08
CA LEU A 148 5.93 14.91 -6.63
C LEU A 148 7.21 14.35 -7.25
N ASN A 149 8.26 15.16 -7.30
CA ASN A 149 9.62 14.67 -7.50
C ASN A 149 10.26 14.47 -6.11
N PRO A 150 10.83 13.30 -5.77
CA PRO A 150 11.38 13.04 -4.43
C PRO A 150 12.55 13.91 -3.99
N ASP A 151 13.24 14.59 -4.91
CA ASP A 151 14.29 15.58 -4.61
C ASP A 151 13.75 17.02 -4.56
N GLN A 152 12.46 17.23 -4.85
CA GLN A 152 11.73 18.49 -4.72
C GLN A 152 10.32 18.28 -4.11
N PRO A 153 10.21 17.63 -2.92
CA PRO A 153 8.92 17.25 -2.34
C PRO A 153 8.06 18.47 -1.96
N GLU A 154 8.66 19.66 -1.78
CA GLU A 154 7.96 20.93 -1.54
C GLU A 154 7.06 21.37 -2.71
N LYS A 155 7.22 20.76 -3.89
CA LYS A 155 6.41 21.01 -5.09
C LYS A 155 5.31 19.98 -5.30
N ALA A 156 4.99 19.18 -4.28
CA ALA A 156 3.93 18.17 -4.35
C ALA A 156 2.58 18.78 -4.78
N GLY A 157 2.04 18.28 -5.89
CA GLY A 157 0.71 18.60 -6.36
C GLY A 157 -0.32 17.57 -5.88
N LYS A 158 -1.54 18.02 -5.55
CA LYS A 158 -2.66 17.13 -5.19
C LYS A 158 -3.59 16.93 -6.40
N ILE A 159 -3.81 15.68 -6.76
CA ILE A 159 -4.81 15.23 -7.73
C ILE A 159 -5.98 14.66 -6.91
N SER A 160 -6.96 15.49 -6.58
CA SER A 160 -8.17 15.06 -5.87
C SER A 160 -9.14 14.44 -6.87
N PHE A 161 -9.78 13.31 -6.55
CA PHE A 161 -10.72 12.69 -7.47
C PHE A 161 -11.92 12.03 -6.78
N ARG A 162 -12.96 11.80 -7.58
CA ARG A 162 -14.11 10.93 -7.25
C ARG A 162 -14.35 9.95 -8.40
N TYR A 163 -14.85 8.76 -8.11
CA TYR A 163 -15.23 7.80 -9.16
C TYR A 163 -16.45 8.30 -9.96
N ALA A 164 -16.47 8.01 -11.27
CA ALA A 164 -17.56 8.42 -12.16
C ALA A 164 -18.92 7.79 -11.83
N ASP A 165 -18.94 6.61 -11.21
CA ASP A 165 -20.11 5.75 -10.97
C ASP A 165 -20.46 5.57 -9.47
N GLN A 166 -19.61 6.00 -8.53
CA GLN A 166 -20.00 6.01 -7.11
C GLN A 166 -21.11 7.04 -6.84
N ARG A 167 -22.17 6.64 -6.14
CA ARG A 167 -23.34 7.49 -5.82
C ARG A 167 -23.64 7.62 -4.34
N ALA A 168 -23.06 6.75 -3.50
CA ALA A 168 -23.28 6.71 -2.06
C ALA A 168 -21.97 6.40 -1.33
N PHE A 169 -21.88 6.89 -0.09
CA PHE A 169 -20.68 6.87 0.74
C PHE A 169 -21.07 6.48 2.18
N PRO A 170 -21.02 5.18 2.55
CA PRO A 170 -20.72 4.05 1.69
C PRO A 170 -21.88 3.64 0.78
N PRO A 171 -21.63 2.91 -0.33
CA PRO A 171 -22.67 2.26 -1.10
C PRO A 171 -23.20 1.01 -0.40
N ALA A 172 -24.19 0.33 -1.00
CA ALA A 172 -24.70 -0.94 -0.51
C ALA A 172 -23.56 -1.97 -0.39
N LYS A 173 -23.68 -2.93 0.53
CA LYS A 173 -22.56 -3.85 0.85
C LYS A 173 -22.06 -4.63 -0.36
N ASP A 174 -22.95 -4.98 -1.27
CA ASP A 174 -22.68 -5.71 -2.51
C ASP A 174 -22.31 -4.79 -3.70
N GLU A 175 -22.15 -3.49 -3.46
CA GLU A 175 -21.67 -2.47 -4.41
C GLU A 175 -20.32 -1.87 -4.00
N ARG A 176 -19.72 -2.35 -2.90
CA ARG A 176 -18.44 -1.86 -2.35
C ARG A 176 -17.23 -2.28 -3.19
N ASN A 177 -17.02 -1.55 -4.29
CA ASN A 177 -15.91 -1.73 -5.19
C ASN A 177 -15.33 -0.37 -5.63
N PHE A 178 -14.97 0.43 -4.61
CA PHE A 178 -14.40 1.78 -4.66
C PHE A 178 -13.28 1.98 -3.62
N ASP A 179 -12.75 0.86 -3.12
CA ASP A 179 -11.47 0.81 -2.41
C ASP A 179 -10.35 0.64 -3.44
N CYS A 180 -9.22 1.33 -3.32
CA CYS A 180 -8.18 1.31 -4.35
C CYS A 180 -6.80 1.25 -3.71
N GLU A 181 -6.18 0.08 -3.82
CA GLU A 181 -4.86 -0.18 -3.26
C GLU A 181 -3.75 -0.28 -4.31
N ALA A 182 -4.11 -0.27 -5.60
CA ALA A 182 -3.19 -0.54 -6.68
C ALA A 182 -3.27 0.53 -7.79
N SER A 183 -2.12 1.01 -8.25
CA SER A 183 -2.03 2.04 -9.28
C SER A 183 -0.83 1.86 -10.20
N LEU A 184 -0.88 2.45 -11.40
CA LEU A 184 0.28 2.63 -12.28
C LEU A 184 0.14 3.93 -13.07
N TRP A 185 1.24 4.50 -13.57
CA TRP A 185 1.21 5.64 -14.49
C TRP A 185 1.47 5.18 -15.92
N HIS A 186 0.70 5.68 -16.88
CA HIS A 186 0.99 5.48 -18.30
C HIS A 186 0.45 6.64 -19.14
N ALA A 187 1.31 7.23 -19.98
CA ALA A 187 0.94 8.22 -21.00
C ALA A 187 0.12 9.42 -20.47
N GLY A 188 0.52 9.98 -19.33
CA GLY A 188 -0.12 11.17 -18.72
C GLY A 188 -1.36 10.86 -17.87
N GLN A 189 -1.64 9.59 -17.63
CA GLN A 189 -2.79 9.12 -16.85
C GLN A 189 -2.32 8.22 -15.71
N VAL A 190 -2.91 8.38 -14.53
CA VAL A 190 -2.81 7.38 -13.46
C VAL A 190 -3.98 6.41 -13.63
N TYR A 191 -3.66 5.13 -13.72
CA TYR A 191 -4.61 4.02 -13.73
C TYR A 191 -4.78 3.52 -12.30
N LEU A 192 -6.03 3.27 -11.91
CA LEU A 192 -6.42 2.89 -10.55
C LEU A 192 -7.18 1.56 -10.60
N PHE A 193 -6.76 0.60 -9.78
CA PHE A 193 -7.30 -0.75 -9.73
C PHE A 193 -7.93 -1.00 -8.36
N THR A 194 -9.23 -1.32 -8.34
CA THR A 194 -9.95 -1.44 -7.07
C THR A 194 -9.81 -2.80 -6.40
N LYS A 195 -9.87 -2.78 -5.06
CA LYS A 195 -10.04 -3.94 -4.21
C LYS A 195 -11.54 -4.18 -3.99
N ASP A 196 -12.04 -5.31 -4.48
CA ASP A 196 -13.47 -5.66 -4.45
C ASP A 196 -13.90 -6.12 -3.05
N ARG A 197 -14.20 -5.15 -2.18
CA ARG A 197 -14.72 -5.36 -0.81
C ARG A 197 -16.15 -5.93 -0.77
N ALA A 198 -16.79 -6.12 -1.93
CA ALA A 198 -18.12 -6.72 -2.04
C ALA A 198 -18.04 -8.23 -2.35
N ARG A 199 -17.55 -8.59 -3.53
CA ARG A 199 -17.59 -9.98 -4.06
C ARG A 199 -16.22 -10.63 -4.22
N ARG A 200 -15.12 -9.88 -4.13
CA ARG A 200 -13.74 -10.35 -4.36
C ARG A 200 -13.56 -11.07 -5.71
N SER A 201 -14.17 -10.50 -6.74
CA SER A 201 -14.36 -11.13 -8.05
C SER A 201 -14.06 -10.21 -9.25
N THR A 202 -13.99 -8.89 -9.04
CA THR A 202 -13.74 -7.94 -10.13
C THR A 202 -12.97 -6.72 -9.65
N SER A 203 -11.75 -6.50 -10.15
CA SER A 203 -11.08 -5.21 -9.98
C SER A 203 -11.55 -4.25 -11.07
N LYS A 204 -12.16 -3.12 -10.70
CA LYS A 204 -12.50 -2.06 -11.65
C LYS A 204 -11.24 -1.27 -11.98
N VAL A 205 -11.09 -0.92 -13.25
CA VAL A 205 -9.97 -0.12 -13.75
C VAL A 205 -10.49 1.26 -14.11
N TYR A 206 -9.97 2.28 -13.43
CA TYR A 206 -10.26 3.68 -13.74
C TYR A 206 -9.01 4.40 -14.27
N THR A 207 -9.22 5.54 -14.92
CA THR A 207 -8.15 6.51 -15.18
C THR A 207 -8.49 7.89 -14.68
N VAL A 208 -7.48 8.59 -14.20
CA VAL A 208 -7.49 10.02 -13.87
C VAL A 208 -6.28 10.70 -14.51
N SER A 209 -6.40 11.99 -14.83
CA SER A 209 -5.27 12.76 -15.34
C SER A 209 -4.18 12.88 -14.27
N ASP A 210 -2.92 12.82 -14.71
CA ASP A 210 -1.77 13.03 -13.83
C ASP A 210 -1.56 14.51 -13.42
N GLN A 211 -2.39 15.45 -13.88
CA GLN A 211 -2.23 16.86 -13.56
C GLN A 211 -2.93 17.24 -12.24
N PRO A 212 -2.29 18.03 -11.34
CA PRO A 212 -2.92 18.50 -10.10
C PRO A 212 -4.25 19.24 -10.33
N GLY A 213 -5.23 19.02 -9.47
CA GLY A 213 -6.58 19.56 -9.61
C GLY A 213 -7.67 18.65 -9.06
N SER A 214 -8.93 18.98 -9.37
CA SER A 214 -10.10 18.17 -9.00
C SER A 214 -10.69 17.48 -10.22
N HIS A 215 -10.73 16.14 -10.17
CA HIS A 215 -11.06 15.30 -11.32
C HIS A 215 -12.22 14.34 -11.05
N THR A 216 -12.69 13.69 -12.11
CA THR A 216 -13.56 12.50 -12.02
C THR A 216 -12.84 11.34 -12.68
N ALA A 217 -12.53 10.30 -11.91
CA ALA A 217 -11.88 9.09 -12.41
C ALA A 217 -12.86 8.32 -13.30
N GLN A 218 -12.51 8.13 -14.57
CA GLN A 218 -13.35 7.50 -15.58
C GLN A 218 -13.19 5.99 -15.52
N LEU A 219 -14.30 5.24 -15.42
CA LEU A 219 -14.29 3.78 -15.47
C LEU A 219 -13.96 3.32 -16.90
N LEU A 220 -12.89 2.55 -17.06
CA LEU A 220 -12.50 1.97 -18.36
C LEU A 220 -13.06 0.56 -18.55
N THR A 221 -12.88 -0.31 -17.55
CA THR A 221 -13.27 -1.72 -17.62
C THR A 221 -13.35 -2.35 -16.22
N GLY A 222 -13.78 -3.60 -16.13
CA GLY A 222 -13.60 -4.47 -14.96
C GLY A 222 -12.83 -5.73 -15.35
N LEU A 223 -11.81 -6.06 -14.58
CA LEU A 223 -11.01 -7.27 -14.73
C LEU A 223 -11.56 -8.35 -13.80
N ALA A 224 -11.99 -9.49 -14.36
CA ALA A 224 -12.47 -10.63 -13.59
C ALA A 224 -11.29 -11.30 -12.85
N ILE A 225 -11.20 -11.07 -11.55
CA ILE A 225 -10.08 -11.47 -10.70
C ILE A 225 -10.64 -12.08 -9.41
N GLU A 226 -10.40 -13.37 -9.22
CA GLU A 226 -10.81 -14.13 -8.04
C GLU A 226 -9.90 -13.81 -6.85
N GLY A 227 -10.16 -12.69 -6.20
CA GLY A 227 -9.45 -12.20 -5.03
C GLY A 227 -9.58 -10.69 -4.83
N GLU A 228 -8.74 -10.19 -3.94
CA GLU A 228 -8.50 -8.77 -3.71
C GLU A 228 -7.19 -8.38 -4.41
N VAL A 229 -7.16 -7.23 -5.09
CA VAL A 229 -5.97 -6.68 -5.77
C VAL A 229 -5.28 -5.70 -4.83
N THR A 230 -3.95 -5.81 -4.73
CA THR A 230 -3.10 -5.11 -3.75
C THR A 230 -1.95 -4.30 -4.37
N GLY A 231 -1.56 -4.61 -5.61
CA GLY A 231 -0.51 -3.87 -6.31
C GLY A 231 -0.70 -3.95 -7.82
N ALA A 232 -0.16 -2.97 -8.55
CA ALA A 232 -0.18 -2.94 -10.02
C ALA A 232 1.13 -2.37 -10.57
N ASP A 233 1.60 -2.87 -11.71
CA ASP A 233 2.61 -2.18 -12.53
C ASP A 233 2.51 -2.61 -14.00
N LEU A 234 3.19 -1.86 -14.89
CA LEU A 234 3.26 -2.07 -16.32
C LEU A 234 4.71 -2.23 -16.78
N SER A 235 4.99 -3.22 -17.63
CA SER A 235 6.34 -3.41 -18.17
C SER A 235 6.85 -2.18 -18.95
N PRO A 236 8.17 -1.95 -19.02
CA PRO A 236 8.74 -0.79 -19.74
C PRO A 236 8.37 -0.69 -21.22
N ASP A 237 8.02 -1.79 -21.89
CA ASP A 237 7.50 -1.81 -23.27
C ASP A 237 5.98 -1.62 -23.37
N GLY A 238 5.27 -1.48 -22.25
CA GLY A 238 3.83 -1.30 -22.18
C GLY A 238 3.00 -2.55 -22.43
N ARG A 239 3.61 -3.74 -22.50
CA ARG A 239 2.95 -4.97 -22.99
C ARG A 239 2.41 -5.90 -21.90
N HIS A 240 3.04 -5.92 -20.73
CA HIS A 240 2.67 -6.79 -19.61
C HIS A 240 2.11 -5.95 -18.46
N LEU A 241 0.81 -6.08 -18.20
CA LEU A 241 0.19 -5.58 -16.98
C LEU A 241 0.29 -6.68 -15.92
N ALA A 242 0.89 -6.35 -14.79
CA ALA A 242 0.98 -7.22 -13.62
C ALA A 242 0.13 -6.64 -12.49
N LEU A 243 -0.67 -7.48 -11.83
CA LEU A 243 -1.41 -7.15 -10.63
C LEU A 243 -1.10 -8.17 -9.53
N LEU A 244 -0.92 -7.72 -8.29
CA LEU A 244 -0.81 -8.59 -7.12
C LEU A 244 -2.18 -8.87 -6.50
N GLY A 245 -2.23 -9.99 -5.78
CA GLY A 245 -3.20 -10.27 -4.73
C GLY A 245 -2.62 -11.32 -3.79
N GLN A 246 -3.35 -11.68 -2.72
CA GLN A 246 -2.85 -12.60 -1.70
C GLN A 246 -2.32 -13.92 -2.29
N GLU A 247 -1.01 -14.16 -2.13
CA GLU A 247 -0.26 -15.29 -2.71
C GLU A 247 -0.50 -15.52 -4.22
N LYS A 248 -0.78 -14.47 -5.01
CA LYS A 248 -1.08 -14.56 -6.45
C LYS A 248 -0.49 -13.38 -7.23
N LEU A 249 -0.06 -13.68 -8.45
CA LEU A 249 0.30 -12.70 -9.48
C LEU A 249 -0.61 -12.91 -10.68
N TYR A 250 -1.33 -11.86 -11.08
CA TYR A 250 -2.22 -11.83 -12.23
C TYR A 250 -1.51 -11.12 -13.37
N LEU A 251 -1.31 -11.80 -14.50
CA LEU A 251 -0.61 -11.28 -15.67
C LEU A 251 -1.55 -11.18 -16.86
N TYR A 252 -1.47 -10.05 -17.54
CA TYR A 252 -2.13 -9.80 -18.82
C TYR A 252 -1.09 -9.35 -19.84
N GLU A 253 -1.13 -9.91 -21.06
CA GLU A 253 -0.18 -9.57 -22.13
C GLU A 253 -0.92 -9.03 -23.37
N GLY A 254 -0.47 -7.88 -23.87
CA GLY A 254 -0.95 -7.26 -25.10
C GLY A 254 0.17 -6.76 -26.02
N ASN A 255 -0.22 -5.99 -27.03
CA ASN A 255 0.71 -5.18 -27.82
C ASN A 255 0.98 -3.81 -27.16
N ASP A 256 0.08 -3.40 -26.27
CA ASP A 256 0.10 -2.20 -25.44
C ASP A 256 -0.83 -2.44 -24.22
N LEU A 257 -0.92 -1.47 -23.29
CA LEU A 257 -1.78 -1.53 -22.10
C LEU A 257 -3.26 -1.71 -22.46
N ALA A 258 -3.74 -1.08 -23.55
CA ALA A 258 -5.13 -1.17 -24.00
C ALA A 258 -5.49 -2.55 -24.57
N GLY A 259 -4.51 -3.29 -25.08
CA GLY A 259 -4.57 -4.70 -25.43
C GLY A 259 -4.47 -5.60 -24.21
N ALA A 260 -3.55 -5.32 -23.27
CA ALA A 260 -3.40 -6.09 -22.04
C ALA A 260 -4.69 -6.08 -21.20
N LEU A 261 -5.35 -4.92 -21.05
CA LEU A 261 -6.65 -4.79 -20.37
C LEU A 261 -7.81 -5.57 -21.02
N LYS A 262 -7.60 -6.19 -22.20
CA LYS A 262 -8.55 -7.05 -22.91
C LYS A 262 -8.03 -8.49 -23.10
N ALA A 263 -6.82 -8.77 -22.64
CA ALA A 263 -6.17 -10.07 -22.79
C ALA A 263 -6.77 -11.11 -21.83
N PRO A 264 -6.63 -12.42 -22.13
CA PRO A 264 -6.94 -13.46 -21.14
C PRO A 264 -5.98 -13.39 -19.95
N LEU A 265 -6.52 -13.56 -18.75
CA LEU A 265 -5.75 -13.61 -17.50
C LEU A 265 -4.87 -14.86 -17.42
N LYS A 266 -3.57 -14.69 -17.16
CA LYS A 266 -2.62 -15.73 -16.71
C LYS A 266 -2.37 -15.55 -15.21
N THR A 267 -2.86 -16.47 -14.38
CA THR A 267 -2.59 -16.45 -12.93
C THR A 267 -1.36 -17.30 -12.59
N VAL A 268 -0.40 -16.71 -11.90
CA VAL A 268 0.75 -17.38 -11.29
C VAL A 268 0.54 -17.44 -9.78
N SER A 269 0.77 -18.61 -9.18
CA SER A 269 0.75 -18.74 -7.72
C SER A 269 2.01 -18.14 -7.12
N LEU A 270 1.89 -17.31 -6.08
CA LEU A 270 3.00 -16.86 -5.23
C LEU A 270 2.92 -17.53 -3.84
N LYS A 271 2.48 -18.79 -3.79
CA LYS A 271 2.27 -19.53 -2.54
C LYS A 271 3.54 -19.53 -1.67
N GLY A 272 3.38 -19.13 -0.41
CA GLY A 272 4.46 -18.96 0.54
C GLY A 272 5.08 -17.56 0.57
N ALA A 273 4.72 -16.65 -0.36
CA ALA A 273 5.20 -15.28 -0.35
C ALA A 273 4.65 -14.47 0.84
N GLY A 274 3.40 -14.75 1.24
CA GLY A 274 2.69 -14.00 2.27
C GLY A 274 1.74 -12.95 1.67
N GLN A 275 1.61 -11.82 2.35
CA GLN A 275 0.78 -10.71 1.91
C GLN A 275 1.61 -9.72 1.09
N THR A 276 1.49 -9.84 -0.24
CA THR A 276 2.26 -9.06 -1.22
C THR A 276 1.48 -7.81 -1.63
N GLU A 277 2.08 -6.64 -1.47
CA GLU A 277 1.44 -5.34 -1.70
C GLU A 277 2.19 -4.56 -2.80
N GLY A 278 3.46 -4.22 -2.58
CA GLY A 278 4.27 -3.51 -3.57
C GLY A 278 4.74 -4.40 -4.73
N ILE A 279 4.71 -3.87 -5.96
CA ILE A 279 5.20 -4.50 -7.18
C ILE A 279 5.90 -3.48 -8.09
N LEU A 280 6.96 -3.88 -8.80
CA LEU A 280 7.67 -3.03 -9.74
C LEU A 280 8.40 -3.84 -10.83
N PHE A 281 8.28 -3.46 -12.10
CA PHE A 281 9.03 -4.06 -13.21
C PHE A 281 10.46 -3.52 -13.27
N LEU A 282 11.44 -4.40 -13.03
CA LEU A 282 12.87 -4.13 -13.22
C LEU A 282 13.31 -4.25 -14.69
N SER A 283 12.51 -4.95 -15.50
CA SER A 283 12.65 -5.12 -16.96
C SER A 283 11.34 -5.74 -17.49
N ASN A 284 11.19 -5.89 -18.81
CA ASN A 284 9.98 -6.48 -19.41
C ASN A 284 9.64 -7.90 -18.89
N ASN A 285 10.59 -8.62 -18.29
CA ASN A 285 10.43 -9.99 -17.82
C ASN A 285 10.74 -10.20 -16.33
N THR A 286 11.06 -9.15 -15.57
CA THR A 286 11.47 -9.28 -14.16
C THR A 286 10.73 -8.28 -13.29
N LEU A 287 10.11 -8.78 -12.23
CA LEU A 287 9.42 -8.03 -11.19
C LEU A 287 10.22 -8.05 -9.88
N LEU A 288 10.20 -6.94 -9.15
CA LEU A 288 10.42 -6.87 -7.71
C LEU A 288 9.04 -6.83 -7.03
N ILE A 289 8.92 -7.52 -5.90
CA ILE A 289 7.69 -7.61 -5.09
C ILE A 289 8.06 -7.42 -3.62
N SER A 290 7.33 -6.60 -2.88
CA SER A 290 7.42 -6.48 -1.42
C SER A 290 6.21 -7.11 -0.72
N THR A 291 6.36 -7.34 0.59
CA THR A 291 5.27 -7.70 1.50
C THR A 291 5.17 -6.71 2.64
N GLU A 292 4.00 -6.62 3.30
CA GLU A 292 3.87 -5.86 4.56
C GLU A 292 4.91 -6.29 5.59
N GLN A 293 5.22 -7.59 5.64
CA GLN A 293 6.23 -8.17 6.56
C GLN A 293 7.68 -7.85 6.14
N GLY A 294 7.87 -7.06 5.08
CA GLY A 294 9.16 -6.57 4.61
C GLY A 294 9.98 -7.55 3.78
N VAL A 295 9.44 -8.68 3.32
CA VAL A 295 10.22 -9.61 2.49
C VAL A 295 10.24 -9.11 1.04
N LEU A 296 11.44 -9.02 0.45
CA LEU A 296 11.60 -8.68 -0.97
C LEU A 296 11.81 -9.94 -1.81
N TYR A 297 11.01 -10.06 -2.86
CA TYR A 297 11.10 -11.13 -3.85
C TYR A 297 11.40 -10.57 -5.24
N ARG A 298 12.26 -11.26 -5.99
CA ARG A 298 12.36 -11.11 -7.44
C ARG A 298 11.56 -12.23 -8.11
N TYR A 299 10.70 -11.89 -9.06
CA TYR A 299 10.01 -12.86 -9.92
C TYR A 299 10.44 -12.69 -11.38
N VAL A 300 10.95 -13.77 -12.00
CA VAL A 300 11.31 -13.79 -13.42
C VAL A 300 10.23 -14.54 -14.20
N MET A 301 9.58 -13.82 -15.12
CA MET A 301 8.52 -14.34 -15.98
C MET A 301 9.06 -15.36 -16.99
N ARG A 302 8.25 -16.39 -17.25
CA ARG A 302 8.50 -17.48 -18.22
C ARG A 302 7.32 -17.64 -19.16
#